data_AF-A0A3C0HE72-F1
#
_entry.id   AF-A0A3C0HE72-F1
#
_cell.length_a   1.000
_cell.length_b   1.000
_cell.length_c   1.000
_cell.angle_alpha   90.00
_cell.angle_beta   90.00
_cell.angle_gamma   90.00
#
_symmetry.space_group_name_H-M   'P 1'
#
loop_
_entity.id
_entity.type
_entity.pdbx_description
1 polymer ?
#
loop_
_entity_poly.entity_id
_entity_poly.type
_entity_poly.pdbx_seq_one_letter_code
_entity_poly.pdbx_strand_id
1 'polypeptide(L)'
;MANQESLSSIVWQKLRKRGSAMLGLGLIVVSIFLAIFAYLIIPENTPNANRQLPEIALQPPLFNTDCIKYQNAATGSDKSWLASVFTGFESEDE
;
A
#
# COMPACT_ATOMS: atom_id res chain seq x y z
N MET A 1 -30.62 38.50 11.66
CA MET A 1 -29.23 38.42 11.16
C MET A 1 -29.15 37.23 10.23
N ALA A 2 -29.04 37.44 8.93
CA ALA A 2 -28.98 36.36 7.96
C ALA A 2 -27.61 35.68 8.08
N ASN A 3 -27.59 34.49 8.67
CA ASN A 3 -26.39 33.67 8.72
C ASN A 3 -26.07 33.26 7.26
N GLN A 4 -24.99 33.82 6.69
CA GLN A 4 -24.48 33.37 5.40
C GLN A 4 -23.79 32.01 5.60
N GLU A 5 -24.60 30.98 5.80
CA GLU A 5 -24.13 29.59 5.77
C GLU A 5 -23.57 29.30 4.38
N SER A 6 -22.30 28.93 4.32
CA SER A 6 -21.65 28.51 3.07
C SER A 6 -22.40 27.32 2.45
N LEU A 7 -22.47 27.24 1.12
CA LEU A 7 -23.09 26.10 0.43
C LEU A 7 -22.47 24.76 0.87
N SER A 8 -21.17 24.74 1.17
CA SER A 8 -20.46 23.56 1.68
C SER A 8 -20.91 23.13 3.07
N SER A 9 -21.19 24.06 4.00
CA SER A 9 -21.69 23.71 5.35
C SER A 9 -23.08 23.06 5.28
N ILE A 10 -23.96 23.57 4.41
CA ILE A 10 -25.30 23.00 4.20
C ILE A 10 -25.22 21.59 3.60
N VAL A 11 -24.34 21.39 2.60
CA VAL A 11 -24.11 20.07 1.99
C VAL A 11 -23.55 19.09 3.03
N TRP A 12 -22.59 19.50 3.85
CA TRP A 12 -22.02 18.67 4.91
C TRP A 12 -23.06 18.24 5.95
N GLN A 13 -23.91 19.17 6.39
CA GLN A 13 -25.01 18.86 7.32
C GLN A 13 -26.00 17.85 6.72
N LYS A 14 -26.34 17.97 5.43
CA LYS A 14 -27.23 17.02 4.73
C LYS A 14 -26.57 15.65 4.55
N LEU A 15 -25.27 15.62 4.22
CA LEU A 15 -24.50 14.41 4.03
C LEU A 15 -24.42 13.61 5.34
N ARG A 16 -24.08 14.26 6.45
CA ARG A 16 -23.96 13.62 7.77
C ARG A 16 -25.29 13.06 8.30
N LYS A 17 -26.43 13.65 7.91
CA LYS A 17 -27.76 13.16 8.30
C LYS A 17 -28.17 11.86 7.59
N ARG A 18 -27.52 11.49 6.48
CA ARG A 18 -27.85 10.27 5.71
C ARG A 18 -26.87 9.15 6.03
N GLY A 19 -27.35 8.09 6.68
CA GLY A 19 -26.51 6.94 7.07
C GLY A 19 -25.79 6.26 5.91
N SER A 20 -26.47 6.07 4.77
CA SER A 20 -25.87 5.47 3.57
C SER A 20 -24.73 6.32 2.99
N ALA A 21 -24.86 7.65 3.01
CA ALA A 21 -23.83 8.56 2.53
C ALA A 21 -22.58 8.53 3.43
N MET A 22 -22.76 8.42 4.75
CA MET A 22 -21.66 8.26 5.70
C MET A 22 -20.95 6.92 5.56
N LEU A 23 -21.67 5.85 5.24
CA LEU A 23 -21.08 4.54 4.98
C LEU A 23 -20.19 4.59 3.73
N GLY A 24 -20.68 5.19 2.63
CA GLY A 24 -19.89 5.40 1.42
C GLY A 24 -18.65 6.27 1.66
N LEU A 25 -18.81 7.37 2.43
CA LEU A 25 -17.68 8.21 2.82
C LEU A 25 -16.65 7.44 3.66
N GLY A 26 -17.11 6.61 4.59
CA GLY A 26 -16.24 5.75 5.40
C GLY A 26 -15.46 4.76 4.53
N LEU A 27 -16.10 4.13 3.54
CA LEU A 27 -15.45 3.23 2.62
C LEU A 27 -14.37 3.93 1.78
N ILE A 28 -14.65 5.15 1.28
CA ILE A 28 -13.65 5.94 0.55
C ILE A 28 -12.45 6.26 1.45
N VAL A 29 -12.70 6.68 2.69
CA VAL A 29 -11.64 6.98 3.66
C VAL A 29 -10.80 5.73 3.93
N VAL A 30 -11.42 4.59 4.23
CA VAL A 30 -10.70 3.32 4.46
C VAL A 30 -9.88 2.90 3.23
N SER A 31 -10.41 3.06 2.02
CA SER A 31 -9.66 2.76 0.79
C SER A 31 -8.44 3.65 0.61
N ILE A 32 -8.53 4.94 0.96
CA ILE A 32 -7.37 5.85 0.94
C ILE A 32 -6.33 5.43 1.98
N PHE A 33 -6.76 5.06 3.19
CA PHE A 33 -5.86 4.52 4.21
C PHE A 33 -5.18 3.24 3.72
N LEU A 34 -5.92 2.29 3.14
CA LEU A 34 -5.33 1.09 2.56
C LEU A 34 -4.35 1.43 1.44
N ALA A 35 -4.66 2.38 0.56
CA ALA A 35 -3.73 2.76 -0.52
C ALA A 35 -2.39 3.30 0.01
N ILE A 36 -2.40 4.05 1.12
CA ILE A 36 -1.20 4.64 1.72
C ILE A 36 -0.46 3.61 2.60
N PHE A 37 -1.20 2.82 3.37
CA PHE A 37 -0.65 1.95 4.42
C PHE A 37 -0.62 0.46 4.04
N ALA A 38 -1.11 0.06 2.86
CA ALA A 38 -1.09 -1.35 2.43
C ALA A 38 0.33 -1.93 2.48
N TYR A 39 1.33 -1.14 2.10
CA TYR A 39 2.73 -1.58 2.13
C TYR A 39 3.18 -1.99 3.54
N LEU A 40 2.71 -1.29 4.59
CA LEU A 40 3.02 -1.59 5.99
C LEU A 40 2.28 -2.82 6.53
N ILE A 41 1.16 -3.20 5.90
CA ILE A 41 0.30 -4.31 6.35
C ILE A 41 0.68 -5.62 5.63
N ILE A 42 1.20 -5.53 4.41
CA ILE A 42 1.60 -6.67 3.60
C ILE A 42 2.91 -7.25 4.16
N PRO A 43 3.01 -8.57 4.41
CA PRO A 43 4.22 -9.20 4.98
C PRO A 43 5.41 -9.27 4.00
N GLU A 44 5.24 -8.79 2.77
CA GLU A 44 6.25 -8.75 1.71
C GLU A 44 6.83 -7.34 1.59
N ASN A 45 7.97 -7.14 2.26
CA ASN A 45 8.69 -5.87 2.33
C ASN A 45 9.78 -5.74 1.26
N THR A 46 9.78 -6.60 0.25
CA THR A 46 10.78 -6.58 -0.82
C THR A 46 10.53 -5.40 -1.78
N PRO A 47 11.58 -4.70 -2.26
CA PRO A 47 11.44 -3.66 -3.26
C PRO A 47 11.07 -4.34 -4.59
N ASN A 48 9.98 -3.89 -5.23
CA ASN A 48 9.44 -4.55 -6.43
C ASN A 48 9.11 -6.04 -6.20
N ALA A 49 8.20 -6.30 -5.26
CA ALA A 49 7.73 -7.63 -4.82
C ALA A 49 7.34 -8.61 -5.93
N ASN A 50 7.10 -8.14 -7.16
CA ASN A 50 6.90 -9.00 -8.31
C ASN A 50 8.07 -8.86 -9.30
N ARG A 51 9.01 -9.82 -9.23
CA ARG A 51 10.07 -9.96 -10.24
C ARG A 51 9.59 -10.52 -11.58
N GLN A 52 8.31 -10.88 -11.69
CA GLN A 52 7.71 -11.43 -12.90
C GLN A 52 8.53 -12.58 -13.49
N LEU A 53 8.97 -13.54 -12.66
CA LEU A 53 9.73 -14.72 -13.11
C LEU A 53 8.77 -15.71 -13.79
N PRO A 54 8.71 -15.76 -15.13
CA PRO A 54 7.73 -16.59 -15.84
C PRO A 54 7.97 -18.08 -15.58
N GLU A 55 9.22 -18.45 -15.29
CA GLU A 55 9.62 -19.82 -14.96
C GLU A 55 8.95 -20.33 -13.70
N ILE A 56 8.68 -19.46 -12.72
CA ILE A 56 7.94 -19.77 -11.49
C ILE A 56 6.43 -19.64 -11.73
N ALA A 57 6.01 -18.62 -12.47
CA ALA A 57 4.58 -18.35 -12.74
C ALA A 57 3.88 -19.46 -13.52
N LEU A 58 4.63 -20.23 -14.32
CA LEU A 58 4.11 -21.35 -15.13
C LEU A 58 4.18 -22.71 -14.41
N GLN A 59 4.72 -22.79 -13.19
CA GLN A 59 4.80 -24.06 -12.46
C GLN A 59 3.46 -24.46 -11.85
N PRO A 60 3.21 -25.77 -11.66
CA PRO A 60 2.06 -26.23 -10.91
C PRO A 60 2.16 -25.77 -9.43
N PRO A 61 1.01 -25.60 -8.74
CA PRO A 61 1.03 -25.34 -7.31
C PRO A 61 1.77 -26.45 -6.56
N LEU A 62 2.47 -26.10 -5.47
CA LEU A 62 3.32 -26.99 -4.64
C LEU A 62 4.60 -27.53 -5.32
N PHE A 63 5.05 -26.91 -6.42
CA PHE A 63 6.37 -27.19 -6.99
C PHE A 63 7.52 -26.76 -6.06
N ASN A 64 8.65 -27.46 -6.13
CA ASN A 64 9.88 -27.15 -5.38
C ASN A 64 11.06 -27.01 -6.34
N THR A 65 11.92 -26.02 -6.12
CA THR A 65 13.12 -25.78 -6.91
C THR A 65 14.25 -25.25 -6.03
N ASP A 66 15.49 -25.55 -6.39
CA ASP A 66 16.67 -25.06 -5.70
C ASP A 66 17.11 -23.72 -6.31
N CYS A 67 17.28 -22.71 -5.47
CA CYS A 67 17.74 -21.37 -5.88
C CYS A 67 19.17 -21.13 -5.39
N ILE A 68 20.03 -20.62 -6.27
CA ILE A 68 21.37 -20.15 -5.89
C ILE A 68 21.23 -18.72 -5.36
N LYS A 69 21.72 -18.47 -4.14
CA LYS A 69 21.82 -17.11 -3.58
C LYS A 69 23.00 -16.39 -4.22
N TYR A 70 22.81 -15.15 -4.68
CA TYR A 70 23.82 -14.39 -5.39
C TYR A 70 23.95 -12.99 -4.82
N GLN A 71 24.98 -12.78 -3.99
CA GLN A 71 25.19 -11.53 -3.28
C GLN A 71 25.30 -10.34 -4.25
N ASN A 72 24.33 -9.44 -4.18
CA ASN A 72 24.32 -8.22 -4.96
C ASN A 72 25.37 -7.23 -4.43
N ALA A 73 26.32 -6.83 -5.27
CA ALA A 73 27.43 -5.95 -4.90
C ALA A 73 27.02 -4.49 -4.57
N ALA A 74 25.72 -4.16 -4.65
CA ALA A 74 25.16 -2.83 -4.41
C ALA A 74 24.71 -2.55 -2.96
N THR A 75 25.16 -3.34 -1.98
CA THR A 75 24.83 -3.23 -0.55
C THR A 75 25.58 -2.08 0.15
N GLY A 76 25.33 -0.85 -0.30
CA GLY A 76 25.99 0.34 0.22
C GLY A 76 25.22 1.64 0.01
N SER A 77 23.88 1.59 0.03
CA SER A 77 23.07 2.81 -0.10
C SER A 77 22.48 3.19 1.26
N ASP A 78 22.92 4.33 1.78
CA ASP A 78 22.36 5.05 2.93
C ASP A 78 20.90 5.46 2.64
N LYS A 79 19.97 4.50 2.60
CA LYS A 79 18.55 4.79 2.46
C LYS A 79 18.01 5.15 3.84
N SER A 80 17.49 6.37 3.95
CA SER A 80 16.81 6.86 5.14
C SER A 80 15.65 5.92 5.50
N TRP A 81 15.53 5.52 6.77
CA TRP A 81 14.55 4.52 7.27
C TRP A 81 13.12 4.75 6.76
N LEU A 82 12.71 6.01 6.63
CA LEU A 82 11.40 6.38 6.08
C LEU A 82 11.24 6.00 4.61
N ALA A 83 12.27 6.20 3.79
CA ALA A 83 12.24 5.78 2.39
C ALA A 83 12.08 4.25 2.31
N SER A 84 12.84 3.50 3.11
CA SER A 84 12.75 2.03 3.15
C SER A 84 11.36 1.53 3.59
N VAL A 85 10.69 2.26 4.50
CA VAL A 85 9.31 1.95 4.91
C VAL A 85 8.30 2.15 3.76
N PHE A 86 8.55 3.08 2.83
CA PHE A 86 7.63 3.36 1.71
C PHE A 86 8.00 2.66 0.39
N THR A 87 9.28 2.32 0.17
CA THR A 87 9.76 1.70 -1.09
C THR A 87 10.21 0.26 -0.95
N GLY A 88 10.34 -0.23 0.29
CA GLY A 88 10.80 -1.58 0.61
C GLY A 88 12.19 -1.65 1.20
N PHE A 89 12.39 -2.71 1.97
CA PHE A 89 13.67 -3.09 2.54
C PHE A 89 14.37 -3.99 1.53
N GLU A 90 15.51 -3.53 1.04
CA GLU A 90 16.40 -4.36 0.25
C GLU A 90 16.96 -5.44 1.17
N SER A 91 16.61 -6.70 0.92
CA SER A 91 17.07 -7.83 1.74
C SER A 91 18.56 -8.07 1.49
N GLU A 92 19.37 -8.04 2.56
CA GLU A 92 20.81 -8.35 2.53
C GLU A 92 21.10 -9.79 2.08
N ASP A 93 20.08 -10.64 1.99
CA ASP A 93 20.17 -12.07 1.66
C ASP A 93 20.03 -12.38 0.15
N GLU A 94 20.02 -11.36 -0.71
CA GLU A 94 20.08 -11.56 -2.16
C GLU A 94 21.49 -11.40 -2.69
#